data_AF-E9AWB2-F1
#
_entry.id   AF-E9AWB2-F1
#
_cell.length_a   1.000
_cell.length_b   1.000
_cell.length_c   1.000
_cell.angle_alpha   90.00
_cell.angle_beta   90.00
_cell.angle_gamma   90.00
#
_symmetry.space_group_name_H-M   'P 1'
#
loop_
_entity.id
_entity.type
_entity.pdbx_description
1 polymer ?
#
loop_
_entity_poly.entity_id
_entity_poly.type
_entity_poly.pdbx_seq_one_letter_code
_entity_poly.pdbx_strand_id
1 'polypeptide(L)'
;MPKSSAPDEHKVLIKKLTHACASYDSAAKKYLAAVKALDSSLEALAVSVRELSQGEESEDAIVSADRFCTSVDRHMAGSCGGGSSGHNRSQRLSDSTAVDGAEYPFAVYMSDFTREVSSGVGELKEALKKIEKCCSRQEDLVSKYNKKRSDVDAMEMKLAKKNQSISSNEKFSSKVADRDALKVQVDAGEREFRTEYMSLVQRRTQVLLQVVHGMRTHSSKYYSHLSKTMQA
;
A
#
# COMPACT_ATOMS: atom_id res chain seq x y z
N MET A 1 31.50 -16.61 -4.98
CA MET A 1 30.66 -15.44 -5.31
C MET A 1 31.18 -14.24 -4.53
N PRO A 2 31.25 -13.03 -5.10
CA PRO A 2 31.47 -11.82 -4.29
C PRO A 2 30.29 -11.64 -3.33
N LYS A 3 30.58 -11.35 -2.05
CA LYS A 3 29.52 -10.97 -1.10
C LYS A 3 29.08 -9.54 -1.46
N SER A 4 27.77 -9.33 -1.58
CA SER A 4 27.22 -7.98 -1.74
C SER A 4 27.64 -7.11 -0.56
N SER A 5 27.89 -5.82 -0.79
CA SER A 5 28.04 -4.89 0.34
C SER A 5 26.66 -4.63 0.94
N ALA A 6 26.57 -4.44 2.27
CA ALA A 6 25.30 -4.10 2.91
C ALA A 6 24.64 -2.83 2.32
N PRO A 7 25.39 -1.75 1.96
CA PRO A 7 24.84 -0.63 1.19
C PRO A 7 24.15 -1.00 -0.12
N ASP A 8 24.63 -2.02 -0.84
CA ASP A 8 23.99 -2.49 -2.08
C ASP A 8 22.71 -3.28 -1.77
N GLU A 9 22.74 -4.15 -0.75
CA GLU A 9 21.57 -4.93 -0.32
C GLU A 9 20.40 -4.00 0.10
N HIS A 10 20.72 -2.91 0.80
CA HIS A 10 19.73 -1.90 1.21
C HIS A 10 19.07 -1.25 -0.03
N LYS A 11 19.85 -0.84 -1.04
CA LYS A 11 19.33 -0.24 -2.28
C LYS A 11 18.51 -1.24 -3.10
N VAL A 12 18.92 -2.51 -3.12
CA VAL A 12 18.16 -3.60 -3.77
C VAL A 12 16.82 -3.82 -3.05
N LEU A 13 16.77 -3.77 -1.72
CA LEU A 13 15.50 -3.88 -0.99
C LEU A 13 14.57 -2.71 -1.29
N ILE A 14 15.05 -1.47 -1.23
CA ILE A 14 14.26 -0.26 -1.52
C ILE A 14 13.64 -0.36 -2.91
N LYS A 15 14.44 -0.62 -3.95
CA LYS A 15 13.94 -0.78 -5.34
C LYS A 15 12.91 -1.90 -5.48
N LYS A 16 13.11 -3.05 -4.81
CA LYS A 16 12.13 -4.16 -4.80
C LYS A 16 10.81 -3.76 -4.13
N LEU A 17 10.85 -2.98 -3.05
CA LEU A 17 9.65 -2.51 -2.35
C LEU A 17 8.90 -1.43 -3.16
N THR A 18 9.60 -0.48 -3.78
CA THR A 18 9.01 0.53 -4.67
C THR A 18 8.30 -0.14 -5.86
N HIS A 19 8.93 -1.15 -6.48
CA HIS A 19 8.28 -1.98 -7.52
C HIS A 19 7.08 -2.78 -6.98
N ALA A 20 7.19 -3.40 -5.81
CA ALA A 20 6.12 -4.18 -5.21
C ALA A 20 4.88 -3.34 -4.88
N CYS A 21 5.06 -2.10 -4.40
CA CYS A 21 3.96 -1.18 -4.13
C CYS A 21 3.23 -0.76 -5.42
N ALA A 22 3.97 -0.44 -6.49
CA ALA A 22 3.37 -0.13 -7.79
C ALA A 22 2.65 -1.34 -8.43
N SER A 23 3.22 -2.55 -8.24
CA SER A 23 2.58 -3.80 -8.66
C SER A 23 1.28 -4.07 -7.89
N TYR A 24 1.30 -3.84 -6.57
CA TYR A 24 0.13 -3.95 -5.71
C TYR A 24 -0.97 -2.96 -6.11
N ASP A 25 -0.66 -1.69 -6.34
CA ASP A 25 -1.65 -0.69 -6.77
C ASP A 25 -2.38 -1.12 -8.06
N SER A 26 -1.68 -1.76 -8.99
CA SER A 26 -2.24 -2.28 -10.23
C SER A 26 -3.10 -3.53 -9.99
N ALA A 27 -2.62 -4.47 -9.16
CA ALA A 27 -3.34 -5.70 -8.82
C ALA A 27 -4.62 -5.41 -8.02
N ALA A 28 -4.56 -4.54 -7.01
CA ALA A 28 -5.70 -4.15 -6.18
C ALA A 28 -6.80 -3.48 -7.01
N LYS A 29 -6.44 -2.56 -7.92
CA LYS A 29 -7.41 -1.93 -8.83
C LYS A 29 -8.12 -2.93 -9.73
N LYS A 30 -7.36 -3.88 -10.32
CA LYS A 30 -7.93 -4.96 -11.15
C LYS A 30 -8.85 -5.88 -10.35
N TYR A 31 -8.43 -6.27 -9.15
CA TYR A 31 -9.21 -7.10 -8.24
C TYR A 31 -10.54 -6.44 -7.85
N LEU A 32 -10.51 -5.19 -7.37
CA LEU A 32 -11.72 -4.47 -6.97
C LEU A 32 -12.66 -4.18 -8.16
N ALA A 33 -12.12 -3.96 -9.36
CA ALA A 33 -12.92 -3.86 -10.59
C ALA A 33 -13.59 -5.20 -10.96
N ALA A 34 -12.89 -6.34 -10.77
CA ALA A 34 -13.46 -7.66 -10.99
C ALA A 34 -14.54 -8.02 -9.97
N VAL A 35 -14.39 -7.61 -8.70
CA VAL A 35 -15.46 -7.76 -7.70
C VAL A 35 -16.68 -6.92 -8.08
N LYS A 36 -16.51 -5.64 -8.47
CA LYS A 36 -17.63 -4.83 -8.96
C LYS A 36 -18.35 -5.47 -10.16
N ALA A 37 -17.60 -6.07 -11.08
CA ALA A 37 -18.17 -6.75 -12.23
C ALA A 37 -18.97 -8.01 -11.84
N LEU A 38 -18.61 -8.69 -10.74
CA LEU A 38 -19.39 -9.78 -10.17
C LEU A 38 -20.75 -9.28 -9.64
N ASP A 39 -20.78 -8.19 -8.88
CA ASP A 39 -22.02 -7.60 -8.37
C ASP A 39 -22.97 -7.19 -9.51
N SER A 40 -22.48 -6.44 -10.50
CA SER A 40 -23.31 -6.04 -11.66
C SER A 40 -23.72 -7.23 -12.55
N SER A 41 -23.00 -8.35 -12.49
CA SER A 41 -23.43 -9.59 -13.17
C SER A 41 -24.50 -10.33 -12.37
N LEU A 42 -24.44 -10.29 -11.03
CA LEU A 42 -25.47 -10.87 -10.15
C LEU A 42 -26.78 -10.07 -10.22
N GLU A 43 -26.70 -8.74 -10.28
CA GLU A 43 -27.82 -7.83 -10.56
C GLU A 43 -28.51 -8.17 -11.89
N ALA A 44 -27.73 -8.34 -12.97
CA ALA A 44 -28.25 -8.75 -14.27
C ALA A 44 -28.89 -10.16 -14.23
N LEU A 45 -28.32 -11.11 -13.49
CA LEU A 45 -28.91 -12.44 -13.30
C LEU A 45 -30.24 -12.37 -12.54
N ALA A 46 -30.37 -11.52 -11.51
CA ALA A 46 -31.64 -11.31 -10.82
C ALA A 46 -32.71 -10.71 -11.74
N VAL A 47 -32.36 -9.74 -12.59
CA VAL A 47 -33.26 -9.22 -13.63
C VAL A 47 -33.73 -10.34 -14.56
N SER A 48 -32.81 -11.15 -15.11
CA SER A 48 -33.21 -12.24 -16.02
C SER A 48 -33.97 -13.38 -15.33
N VAL A 49 -33.74 -13.68 -14.05
CA VAL A 49 -34.57 -14.63 -13.28
C VAL A 49 -36.00 -14.08 -13.11
N ARG A 50 -36.14 -12.79 -12.80
CA ARG A 50 -37.44 -12.07 -12.71
C ARG A 50 -38.14 -11.92 -14.07
N GLU A 51 -37.41 -11.98 -15.18
CA GLU A 51 -37.98 -12.07 -16.53
C GLU A 51 -38.46 -13.50 -16.83
N LEU A 52 -37.67 -14.52 -16.49
CA LEU A 52 -38.02 -15.94 -16.70
C LEU A 52 -39.21 -16.41 -15.87
N SER A 53 -39.48 -15.81 -14.70
CA SER A 53 -40.66 -16.13 -13.88
C SER A 53 -41.98 -15.48 -14.36
N GLN A 54 -41.97 -14.72 -15.46
CA GLN A 54 -43.18 -14.06 -15.97
C GLN A 54 -44.07 -15.06 -16.71
N GLY A 55 -45.25 -15.34 -16.16
CA GLY A 55 -46.17 -16.34 -16.71
C GLY A 55 -45.85 -17.78 -16.29
N GLU A 56 -45.00 -17.97 -15.28
CA GLU A 56 -44.91 -19.22 -14.53
C GLU A 56 -46.22 -19.46 -13.77
N GLU A 57 -46.63 -20.73 -13.62
CA GLU A 57 -47.85 -21.16 -12.92
C GLU A 57 -47.54 -21.84 -11.58
N SER A 58 -46.29 -22.29 -11.37
CA SER A 58 -45.82 -22.92 -10.13
C SER A 58 -45.52 -21.89 -9.03
N GLU A 59 -46.36 -21.86 -7.98
CA GLU A 59 -46.18 -20.98 -6.82
C GLU A 59 -44.80 -21.15 -6.17
N ASP A 60 -44.30 -22.38 -6.03
CA ASP A 60 -42.96 -22.68 -5.47
C ASP A 60 -41.84 -22.04 -6.31
N ALA A 61 -41.98 -22.04 -7.65
CA ALA A 61 -41.00 -21.46 -8.55
C ALA A 61 -41.04 -19.92 -8.51
N ILE A 62 -42.24 -19.34 -8.49
CA ILE A 62 -42.45 -17.89 -8.33
C ILE A 62 -41.84 -17.41 -7.01
N VAL A 63 -42.17 -18.04 -5.88
CA VAL A 63 -41.66 -17.66 -4.56
C VAL A 63 -40.15 -17.81 -4.47
N SER A 64 -39.57 -18.85 -5.09
CA SER A 64 -38.11 -19.03 -5.16
C SER A 64 -37.42 -17.94 -5.98
N ALA A 65 -37.97 -17.58 -7.13
CA ALA A 65 -37.45 -16.52 -7.99
C ALA A 65 -37.52 -15.15 -7.29
N ASP A 66 -38.66 -14.81 -6.70
CA ASP A 66 -38.87 -13.50 -6.06
C ASP A 66 -38.03 -13.34 -4.79
N ARG A 67 -37.80 -14.43 -4.02
CA ARG A 67 -36.91 -14.43 -2.84
C ARG A 67 -35.45 -14.22 -3.23
N PHE A 68 -34.96 -14.92 -4.26
CA PHE A 68 -33.61 -14.72 -4.80
C PHE A 68 -33.41 -13.28 -5.29
N CYS A 69 -34.33 -12.77 -6.11
CA CYS A 69 -34.23 -11.42 -6.67
C CYS A 69 -34.31 -10.35 -5.59
N THR A 70 -35.21 -10.47 -4.61
CA THR A 70 -35.30 -9.55 -3.46
C THR A 70 -34.04 -9.58 -2.59
N SER A 71 -33.40 -10.75 -2.45
CA SER A 71 -32.14 -10.88 -1.73
C SER A 71 -30.99 -10.13 -2.43
N VAL A 72 -30.88 -10.30 -3.76
CA VAL A 72 -29.90 -9.56 -4.58
C VAL A 72 -30.18 -8.06 -4.55
N ASP A 73 -31.43 -7.64 -4.76
CA ASP A 73 -31.83 -6.21 -4.73
C ASP A 73 -31.44 -5.54 -3.40
N ARG A 74 -31.57 -6.24 -2.27
CA ARG A 74 -31.13 -5.75 -0.94
C ARG A 74 -29.61 -5.61 -0.85
N HIS A 75 -28.83 -6.59 -1.32
CA HIS A 75 -27.36 -6.51 -1.38
C HIS A 75 -26.89 -5.36 -2.27
N MET A 76 -27.58 -5.10 -3.38
CA MET A 76 -27.29 -3.97 -4.28
C MET A 76 -27.72 -2.63 -3.67
N ALA A 77 -28.89 -2.54 -3.02
CA ALA A 77 -29.38 -1.33 -2.37
C ALA A 77 -28.42 -0.83 -1.27
N GLY A 78 -27.78 -1.74 -0.52
CA GLY A 78 -26.72 -1.42 0.43
C GLY A 78 -25.50 -0.71 -0.19
N SER A 79 -25.31 -0.78 -1.52
CA SER A 79 -24.24 -0.07 -2.22
C SER A 79 -24.55 1.41 -2.49
N CYS A 80 -25.80 1.86 -2.30
CA CYS A 80 -26.21 3.27 -2.43
C CYS A 80 -26.12 4.06 -1.11
N GLY A 81 -25.63 3.45 -0.03
CA GLY A 81 -25.56 4.00 1.34
C GLY A 81 -24.56 5.14 1.58
N GLY A 82 -24.54 6.17 0.74
CA GLY A 82 -23.91 7.45 1.07
C GLY A 82 -24.66 8.11 2.24
N GLY A 83 -24.05 8.11 3.43
CA GLY A 83 -24.76 8.38 4.68
C GLY A 83 -25.49 9.73 4.74
N SER A 84 -26.80 9.68 5.00
CA SER A 84 -27.61 10.84 5.40
C SER A 84 -28.70 10.43 6.39
N SER A 85 -28.98 11.31 7.35
CA SER A 85 -30.06 11.15 8.33
C SER A 85 -31.39 11.56 7.70
N GLY A 86 -32.37 10.65 7.66
CA GLY A 86 -33.69 10.93 7.08
C GLY A 86 -34.77 9.97 7.57
N HIS A 87 -35.78 10.51 8.25
CA HIS A 87 -36.91 9.75 8.81
C HIS A 87 -38.12 9.84 7.88
N ASN A 88 -38.68 8.72 7.40
CA ASN A 88 -40.13 8.40 7.54
C ASN A 88 -40.62 7.12 6.79
N ARG A 89 -41.19 6.20 7.58
CA ARG A 89 -42.47 5.49 7.41
C ARG A 89 -42.86 4.81 6.06
N SER A 90 -42.87 3.47 6.14
CA SER A 90 -44.08 2.61 6.08
C SER A 90 -44.71 2.22 4.73
N GLN A 91 -44.48 0.96 4.32
CA GLN A 91 -45.56 0.04 3.91
C GLN A 91 -45.22 -1.42 4.33
N ARG A 92 -46.10 -2.38 4.03
CA ARG A 92 -46.18 -3.77 4.55
C ARG A 92 -46.64 -4.73 3.41
N LEU A 93 -46.50 -6.05 3.51
CA LEU A 93 -45.95 -6.87 4.63
C LEU A 93 -44.45 -7.19 4.35
N SER A 94 -43.77 -8.33 4.56
CA SER A 94 -44.05 -9.70 5.06
C SER A 94 -42.84 -10.22 5.88
N ASP A 95 -43.00 -11.36 6.57
CA ASP A 95 -41.97 -11.97 7.44
C ASP A 95 -41.36 -13.23 6.81
N SER A 96 -40.03 -13.23 6.62
CA SER A 96 -39.23 -14.43 6.31
C SER A 96 -37.74 -14.15 6.49
N THR A 97 -37.14 -14.75 7.52
CA THR A 97 -35.69 -14.75 7.78
C THR A 97 -35.02 -13.35 7.80
N ALA A 98 -35.06 -12.70 8.95
CA ALA A 98 -34.02 -11.74 9.31
C ALA A 98 -32.66 -12.47 9.26
N VAL A 99 -31.82 -12.13 8.28
CA VAL A 99 -30.49 -12.74 8.14
C VAL A 99 -29.58 -12.12 9.19
N ASP A 100 -29.39 -12.83 10.30
CA ASP A 100 -28.49 -12.37 11.36
C ASP A 100 -27.04 -12.31 10.84
N GLY A 101 -26.38 -11.20 11.17
CA GLY A 101 -25.18 -10.69 10.50
C GLY A 101 -25.47 -9.49 9.60
N ALA A 102 -25.10 -8.30 10.08
CA ALA A 102 -25.28 -7.02 9.39
C ALA A 102 -24.81 -7.04 7.92
N GLU A 103 -25.55 -6.32 7.07
CA GLU A 103 -25.33 -6.27 5.63
C GLU A 103 -23.89 -5.81 5.30
N TYR A 104 -23.22 -6.55 4.42
CA TYR A 104 -21.85 -6.25 4.00
C TYR A 104 -21.76 -6.10 2.47
N PRO A 105 -22.45 -5.09 1.90
CA PRO A 105 -22.55 -4.86 0.47
C PRO A 105 -21.21 -4.37 -0.11
N PHE A 106 -21.11 -4.39 -1.44
CA PHE A 106 -19.89 -4.03 -2.16
C PHE A 106 -19.31 -2.65 -1.77
N ALA A 107 -20.15 -1.63 -1.54
CA ALA A 107 -19.67 -0.31 -1.13
C ALA A 107 -18.97 -0.30 0.24
N VAL A 108 -19.47 -1.08 1.21
CA VAL A 108 -18.83 -1.23 2.54
C VAL A 108 -17.53 -2.00 2.40
N TYR A 109 -17.54 -3.10 1.64
CA TYR A 109 -16.33 -3.87 1.34
C TYR A 109 -15.24 -3.02 0.67
N MET A 110 -15.61 -2.20 -0.34
CA MET A 110 -14.72 -1.24 -1.00
C MET A 110 -14.14 -0.20 -0.04
N SER A 111 -14.96 0.33 0.86
CA SER A 111 -14.56 1.31 1.88
C SER A 111 -13.55 0.70 2.84
N ASP A 112 -13.85 -0.46 3.42
CA ASP A 112 -13.00 -1.18 4.36
C ASP A 112 -11.68 -1.63 3.71
N PHE A 113 -11.74 -2.21 2.50
CA PHE A 113 -10.55 -2.61 1.76
C PHE A 113 -9.64 -1.40 1.47
N THR A 114 -10.22 -0.27 1.06
CA THR A 114 -9.44 0.95 0.77
C THR A 114 -8.86 1.56 2.05
N ARG A 115 -9.66 1.64 3.12
CA ARG A 115 -9.29 2.24 4.41
C ARG A 115 -8.26 1.43 5.18
N GLU A 116 -8.26 0.11 5.07
CA GLU A 116 -7.43 -0.77 5.92
C GLU A 116 -6.36 -1.55 5.16
N VAL A 117 -6.57 -1.88 3.88
CA VAL A 117 -5.59 -2.62 3.06
C VAL A 117 -4.75 -1.67 2.21
N SER A 118 -5.40 -0.81 1.42
CA SER A 118 -4.71 0.10 0.50
C SER A 118 -4.00 1.27 1.21
N SER A 119 -4.52 1.71 2.36
CA SER A 119 -3.92 2.79 3.17
C SER A 119 -2.51 2.46 3.63
N GLY A 120 -2.29 1.26 4.20
CA GLY A 120 -0.97 0.82 4.68
C GLY A 120 0.08 0.75 3.57
N VAL A 121 -0.32 0.39 2.34
CA VAL A 121 0.58 0.44 1.17
C VAL A 121 0.91 1.90 0.80
N GLY A 122 -0.04 2.82 0.96
CA GLY A 122 0.21 4.27 0.90
C GLY A 122 1.25 4.73 1.93
N GLU A 123 1.11 4.32 3.19
CA GLU A 123 2.08 4.64 4.25
C GLU A 123 3.49 4.10 3.96
N LEU A 124 3.57 2.86 3.41
CA LEU A 124 4.83 2.27 2.99
C LEU A 124 5.48 3.03 1.82
N LYS A 125 4.68 3.55 0.88
CA LYS A 125 5.17 4.38 -0.24
C LYS A 125 5.75 5.71 0.24
N GLU A 126 5.18 6.37 1.24
CA GLU A 126 5.78 7.58 1.81
C GLU A 126 7.07 7.28 2.60
N ALA A 127 7.13 6.15 3.32
CA ALA A 127 8.37 5.69 3.94
C ALA A 127 9.48 5.39 2.90
N LEU A 128 9.12 4.81 1.75
CA LEU A 128 10.04 4.57 0.64
C LEU A 128 10.59 5.87 0.03
N LYS A 129 9.73 6.85 -0.30
CA LYS A 129 10.18 8.17 -0.77
C LYS A 129 11.14 8.85 0.22
N LYS A 130 10.85 8.75 1.52
CA LYS A 130 11.68 9.34 2.58
C LYS A 130 13.09 8.74 2.57
N ILE A 131 13.20 7.41 2.53
CA ILE A 131 14.52 6.76 2.51
C ILE A 131 15.25 6.91 1.18
N GLU A 132 14.54 6.95 0.04
CA GLU A 132 15.14 7.23 -1.27
C GLU A 132 15.83 8.61 -1.24
N LYS A 133 15.15 9.63 -0.68
CA LYS A 133 15.72 10.97 -0.46
C LYS A 133 16.92 10.96 0.50
N CYS A 134 16.87 10.21 1.60
CA CYS A 134 18.02 10.06 2.51
C CYS A 134 19.19 9.34 1.85
N CYS A 135 18.94 8.33 1.00
CA CYS A 135 19.96 7.60 0.25
C CYS A 135 20.69 8.52 -0.74
N SER A 136 19.96 9.25 -1.59
CA SER A 136 20.58 10.18 -2.54
C SER A 136 21.37 11.30 -1.84
N ARG A 137 20.86 11.85 -0.73
CA ARG A 137 21.59 12.84 0.07
C ARG A 137 22.88 12.25 0.67
N GLN A 138 22.88 10.98 1.08
CA GLN A 138 24.09 10.31 1.56
C GLN A 138 25.09 10.02 0.44
N GLU A 139 24.63 9.62 -0.75
CA GLU A 139 25.48 9.45 -1.94
C GLU A 139 26.16 10.78 -2.34
N ASP A 140 25.43 11.90 -2.31
CA ASP A 140 25.96 13.24 -2.51
C ASP A 140 27.03 13.62 -1.48
N LEU A 141 26.80 13.36 -0.19
CA LEU A 141 27.75 13.65 0.88
C LEU A 141 29.03 12.81 0.75
N VAL A 142 28.89 11.51 0.49
CA VAL A 142 30.01 10.58 0.26
C VAL A 142 30.81 11.00 -0.99
N SER A 143 30.14 11.43 -2.07
CA SER A 143 30.77 11.95 -3.29
C SER A 143 31.59 13.22 -3.00
N LYS A 144 31.01 14.19 -2.28
CA LYS A 144 31.68 15.44 -1.86
C LYS A 144 32.89 15.16 -0.96
N TYR A 145 32.74 14.28 0.03
CA TYR A 145 33.83 13.86 0.91
C TYR A 145 34.96 13.17 0.14
N ASN A 146 34.65 12.19 -0.71
CA ASN A 146 35.66 11.48 -1.51
C ASN A 146 36.42 12.42 -2.45
N LYS A 147 35.72 13.37 -3.10
CA LYS A 147 36.38 14.42 -3.90
C LYS A 147 37.32 15.27 -3.03
N LYS A 148 36.86 15.73 -1.86
CA LYS A 148 37.67 16.57 -0.97
C LYS A 148 38.88 15.83 -0.38
N ARG A 149 38.73 14.53 -0.10
CA ARG A 149 39.83 13.64 0.27
C ARG A 149 40.88 13.57 -0.83
N SER A 150 40.51 13.23 -2.07
CA SER A 150 41.46 13.22 -3.19
C SER A 150 42.13 14.58 -3.41
N ASP A 151 41.42 15.68 -3.12
CA ASP A 151 41.93 17.06 -3.13
C ASP A 151 42.98 17.35 -2.03
N VAL A 152 42.93 16.64 -0.89
CA VAL A 152 43.93 16.66 0.19
C VAL A 152 45.11 15.76 -0.18
N ASP A 153 44.83 14.50 -0.52
CA ASP A 153 45.85 13.49 -0.86
C ASP A 153 46.74 13.99 -2.03
N ALA A 154 46.14 14.63 -3.04
CA ALA A 154 46.86 15.22 -4.17
C ALA A 154 47.58 16.55 -3.84
N MET A 155 47.27 17.21 -2.72
CA MET A 155 48.04 18.34 -2.20
C MET A 155 49.23 17.86 -1.36
N GLU A 156 49.03 16.84 -0.53
CA GLU A 156 50.07 16.18 0.26
C GLU A 156 51.21 15.68 -0.64
N MET A 157 50.88 14.91 -1.69
CA MET A 157 51.86 14.47 -2.70
C MET A 157 52.60 15.63 -3.39
N LYS A 158 51.96 16.80 -3.57
CA LYS A 158 52.59 17.98 -4.21
C LYS A 158 53.53 18.72 -3.28
N LEU A 159 53.28 18.70 -1.97
CA LEU A 159 54.16 19.29 -0.95
C LEU A 159 55.34 18.37 -0.67
N ALA A 160 55.09 17.06 -0.50
CA ALA A 160 56.12 16.03 -0.35
C ALA A 160 57.10 16.03 -1.53
N LYS A 161 56.62 16.06 -2.79
CA LYS A 161 57.47 16.18 -4.00
C LYS A 161 58.29 17.48 -4.10
N LYS A 162 58.05 18.46 -3.23
CA LYS A 162 58.81 19.71 -3.13
C LYS A 162 59.64 19.81 -1.86
N ASN A 163 59.69 18.77 -1.03
CA ASN A 163 60.24 18.79 0.33
C ASN A 163 59.68 19.95 1.20
N GLN A 164 58.44 20.38 0.93
CA GLN A 164 57.78 21.45 1.68
C GLN A 164 57.05 20.89 2.89
N SER A 165 57.31 21.47 4.08
CA SER A 165 56.63 21.04 5.30
C SER A 165 55.11 21.20 5.18
N ILE A 166 54.39 20.14 5.54
CA ILE A 166 52.92 20.11 5.53
C ILE A 166 52.33 20.77 6.77
N SER A 167 53.03 20.75 7.91
CA SER A 167 52.55 21.31 9.19
C SER A 167 52.48 22.84 9.21
N SER A 168 53.28 23.52 8.37
CA SER A 168 53.30 24.97 8.22
C SER A 168 52.55 25.45 6.96
N ASN A 169 51.72 24.61 6.33
CA ASN A 169 51.03 24.96 5.10
C ASN A 169 49.53 25.21 5.35
N GLU A 170 49.16 26.48 5.51
CA GLU A 170 47.77 26.91 5.78
C GLU A 170 46.75 26.34 4.78
N LYS A 171 47.11 26.25 3.49
CA LYS A 171 46.23 25.73 2.44
C LYS A 171 45.99 24.23 2.57
N PHE A 172 46.97 23.48 3.09
CA PHE A 172 46.81 22.08 3.44
C PHE A 172 45.91 21.93 4.68
N SER A 173 46.22 22.65 5.76
CA SER A 173 45.43 22.63 7.01
C SER A 173 43.96 23.01 6.78
N SER A 174 43.70 24.02 5.95
CA SER A 174 42.35 24.41 5.53
C SER A 174 41.64 23.29 4.74
N LYS A 175 42.30 22.68 3.74
CA LYS A 175 41.70 21.55 3.01
C LYS A 175 41.43 20.33 3.92
N VAL A 176 42.27 20.09 4.91
CA VAL A 176 42.09 19.03 5.92
C VAL A 176 40.89 19.31 6.81
N ALA A 177 40.75 20.53 7.34
CA ALA A 177 39.58 20.93 8.14
C ALA A 177 38.27 20.78 7.34
N ASP A 178 38.24 21.22 6.08
CA ASP A 178 37.10 21.04 5.17
C ASP A 178 36.76 19.55 4.91
N ARG A 179 37.78 18.69 4.73
CA ARG A 179 37.62 17.24 4.54
C ARG A 179 36.98 16.61 5.78
N ASP A 180 37.44 17.00 6.97
CA ASP A 180 36.99 16.40 8.22
C ASP A 180 35.61 16.93 8.65
N ALA A 181 35.28 18.18 8.33
CA ALA A 181 33.92 18.71 8.42
C ALA A 181 32.93 17.95 7.50
N LEU A 182 33.35 17.61 6.27
CA LEU A 182 32.56 16.74 5.38
C LEU A 182 32.46 15.31 5.90
N LYS A 183 33.51 14.77 6.53
CA LYS A 183 33.48 13.45 7.16
C LYS A 183 32.41 13.37 8.25
N VAL A 184 32.35 14.36 9.14
CA VAL A 184 31.33 14.43 10.20
C VAL A 184 29.91 14.46 9.61
N GLN A 185 29.70 15.10 8.46
CA GLN A 185 28.41 15.09 7.75
C GLN A 185 28.09 13.72 7.15
N VAL A 186 29.06 13.01 6.57
CA VAL A 186 28.91 11.62 6.09
C VAL A 186 28.57 10.67 7.24
N ASP A 187 29.30 10.76 8.36
CA ASP A 187 29.10 9.94 9.56
C ASP A 187 27.75 10.24 10.27
N ALA A 188 27.21 11.45 10.09
CA ALA A 188 25.86 11.80 10.53
C ALA A 188 24.77 11.27 9.58
N GLY A 189 24.92 11.49 8.27
CA GLY A 189 23.99 11.04 7.26
C GLY A 189 23.88 9.51 7.17
N GLU A 190 24.96 8.77 7.45
CA GLU A 190 24.91 7.30 7.51
C GLU A 190 24.05 6.82 8.70
N ARG A 191 24.18 7.46 9.87
CA ARG A 191 23.36 7.15 11.04
C ARG A 191 21.88 7.46 10.80
N GLU A 192 21.57 8.58 10.14
CA GLU A 192 20.20 8.90 9.74
C GLU A 192 19.66 7.85 8.75
N PHE A 193 20.39 7.53 7.68
CA PHE A 193 20.00 6.51 6.70
C PHE A 193 19.79 5.12 7.34
N ARG A 194 20.68 4.68 8.23
CA ARG A 194 20.51 3.42 8.99
C ARG A 194 19.25 3.44 9.86
N THR A 195 18.94 4.58 10.48
CA THR A 195 17.73 4.74 11.34
C THR A 195 16.45 4.67 10.49
N GLU A 196 16.40 5.39 9.37
CA GLU A 196 15.27 5.34 8.42
C GLU A 196 15.13 3.95 7.77
N TYR A 197 16.23 3.23 7.53
CA TYR A 197 16.19 1.86 7.02
C TYR A 197 15.58 0.87 8.01
N MET A 198 15.95 0.95 9.29
CA MET A 198 15.33 0.12 10.33
C MET A 198 13.84 0.43 10.49
N SER A 199 13.47 1.72 10.43
CA SER A 199 12.07 2.17 10.41
C SER A 199 11.30 1.60 9.22
N LEU A 200 11.85 1.65 8.00
CA LEU A 200 11.26 1.04 6.81
C LEU A 200 11.04 -0.48 6.98
N VAL A 201 12.02 -1.21 7.51
CA VAL A 201 11.94 -2.67 7.68
C VAL A 201 10.84 -3.04 8.71
N GLN A 202 10.71 -2.27 9.78
CA GLN A 202 9.61 -2.42 10.74
C GLN A 202 8.25 -2.09 10.09
N ARG A 203 8.15 -0.95 9.40
CA ARG A 203 6.92 -0.48 8.74
C ARG A 203 6.45 -1.44 7.64
N ARG A 204 7.37 -1.97 6.83
CA ARG A 204 7.11 -3.05 5.86
C ARG A 204 6.46 -4.27 6.52
N THR A 205 6.94 -4.67 7.69
CA THR A 205 6.44 -5.85 8.41
C THR A 205 5.02 -5.61 8.94
N GLN A 206 4.76 -4.44 9.54
CA GLN A 206 3.41 -4.01 9.93
C GLN A 206 2.45 -4.00 8.74
N VAL A 207 2.83 -3.34 7.64
CA VAL A 207 1.99 -3.19 6.44
C VAL A 207 1.73 -4.54 5.76
N LEU A 208 2.71 -5.46 5.72
CA LEU A 208 2.49 -6.80 5.17
C LEU A 208 1.44 -7.59 5.98
N LEU A 209 1.52 -7.54 7.31
CA LEU A 209 0.54 -8.18 8.19
C LEU A 209 -0.85 -7.53 8.05
N GLN A 210 -0.91 -6.20 8.00
CA GLN A 210 -2.14 -5.43 7.80
C GLN A 210 -2.81 -5.75 6.47
N VAL A 211 -2.05 -5.79 5.37
CA VAL A 211 -2.58 -6.13 4.03
C VAL A 211 -3.12 -7.55 3.99
N VAL A 212 -2.35 -8.54 4.46
CA VAL A 212 -2.77 -9.95 4.45
C VAL A 212 -3.98 -10.18 5.37
N HIS A 213 -3.98 -9.57 6.56
CA HIS A 213 -5.11 -9.67 7.49
C HIS A 213 -6.36 -8.99 6.95
N GLY A 214 -6.27 -7.74 6.48
CA GLY A 214 -7.40 -6.98 5.95
C GLY A 214 -8.01 -7.63 4.70
N MET A 215 -7.19 -8.13 3.76
CA MET A 215 -7.69 -8.93 2.64
C MET A 215 -8.43 -10.18 3.13
N ARG A 216 -7.82 -10.97 4.02
CA ARG A 216 -8.47 -12.18 4.56
C ARG A 216 -9.80 -11.86 5.25
N THR A 217 -9.81 -10.90 6.16
CA THR A 217 -10.97 -10.55 6.98
C THR A 217 -12.11 -10.00 6.13
N HIS A 218 -11.84 -9.00 5.28
CA HIS A 218 -12.90 -8.32 4.54
C HIS A 218 -13.38 -9.12 3.33
N SER A 219 -12.50 -9.81 2.60
CA SER A 219 -12.94 -10.72 1.53
C SER A 219 -13.72 -11.91 2.09
N SER A 220 -13.34 -12.45 3.26
CA SER A 220 -14.11 -13.53 3.88
C SER A 220 -15.50 -13.06 4.30
N LYS A 221 -15.64 -11.88 4.93
CA LYS A 221 -16.97 -11.30 5.23
C LYS A 221 -17.82 -11.15 3.97
N TYR A 222 -17.25 -10.50 2.95
CA TYR A 222 -17.93 -10.20 1.69
C TYR A 222 -18.40 -11.46 0.96
N TYR A 223 -17.52 -12.43 0.71
CA TYR A 223 -17.92 -13.65 -0.01
C TYR A 223 -18.84 -14.55 0.83
N SER A 224 -18.72 -14.56 2.17
CA SER A 224 -19.69 -15.25 3.03
C SER A 224 -21.06 -14.56 3.04
N HIS A 225 -21.11 -13.23 2.92
CA HIS A 225 -22.37 -12.50 2.79
C HIS A 225 -23.01 -12.74 1.42
N LEU A 226 -22.25 -12.56 0.33
CA LEU A 226 -22.67 -12.83 -1.05
C LEU A 226 -23.18 -14.27 -1.22
N SER A 227 -22.51 -15.26 -0.61
CA SER A 227 -22.97 -16.65 -0.62
C SER A 227 -24.28 -16.87 0.14
N LYS A 228 -24.58 -16.09 1.18
CA LYS A 228 -25.91 -16.09 1.82
C LYS A 228 -26.96 -15.41 0.93
N THR A 229 -26.59 -14.31 0.26
CA THR A 229 -27.46 -13.59 -0.69
C THR A 229 -27.96 -14.52 -1.79
N MET A 230 -27.08 -15.35 -2.36
CA MET A 230 -27.38 -16.33 -3.40
C MET A 230 -28.03 -17.64 -2.90
N GLN A 231 -28.29 -17.78 -1.60
CA GLN A 231 -28.91 -18.98 -0.98
C GLN A 231 -30.28 -18.66 -0.34
N ALA A 232 -30.81 -17.46 -0.57
CA ALA A 232 -32.12 -17.02 -0.13
C ALA A 232 -33.16 -17.32 -1.22
#